data_AF-A0A1H7C8G7-F1
#
_entry.id   AF-A0A1H7C8G7-F1
#
_cell.length_a   1.000
_cell.length_b   1.000
_cell.length_c   1.000
_cell.angle_alpha   90.00
_cell.angle_beta   90.00
_cell.angle_gamma   90.00
#
_symmetry.space_group_name_H-M   'P 1'
#
loop_
_entity.id
_entity.type
_entity.pdbx_description
1 polymer ?
#
loop_
_entity_poly.entity_id
_entity_poly.type
_entity_poly.pdbx_seq_one_letter_code
_entity_poly.pdbx_strand_id
1 'polypeptide(L)'
;MHRLLPLLALTALSCAAAEVRTEWRLPAGGVFAGEAVTVTFVLWNLGPQDVLFTRQNCRPELAALRFPGGQNMIRDEAEACIGATPPIERVRPGFRREIALRLPPLPAGDYVLKTNFLPGPGPAARAPKAELHLRVGPGPLVASLALSAPARAGRPVPLVTQYRNISPGVHCEDLRPCGRGLHIRNVNGRVVYDTLPEHAACKTDLRPTTLQPGQTHAEPWPRLPTLPAGDYTAVMWGTYHGSLRFTVGK
;
A
#
# COMPACT_ATOMS: atom_id res chain seq x y z
N MET A 1 -58.01 4.36 57.39
CA MET A 1 -56.65 3.98 57.84
C MET A 1 -55.99 3.15 56.74
N HIS A 2 -55.11 3.79 55.97
CA HIS A 2 -54.40 3.19 54.84
C HIS A 2 -53.15 2.44 55.33
N ARG A 3 -52.95 1.20 54.87
CA ARG A 3 -51.64 0.53 54.86
C ARG A 3 -51.31 0.22 53.40
N LEU A 4 -50.52 1.10 52.79
CA LEU A 4 -49.83 0.85 51.53
C LEU A 4 -48.61 -0.03 51.85
N LEU A 5 -48.60 -1.25 51.31
CA LEU A 5 -47.39 -2.07 51.19
C LEU A 5 -46.42 -1.40 50.22
N PRO A 6 -45.09 -1.38 50.50
CA PRO A 6 -44.13 -0.89 49.53
C PRO A 6 -44.02 -1.92 48.39
N LEU A 7 -44.38 -1.49 47.18
CA LEU A 7 -43.94 -2.16 45.97
C LEU A 7 -42.41 -2.15 45.97
N LEU A 8 -41.81 -3.33 46.14
CA LEU A 8 -40.43 -3.61 45.75
C LEU A 8 -40.32 -3.32 44.25
N ALA A 9 -39.79 -2.15 43.91
CA ALA A 9 -39.32 -1.85 42.58
C ALA A 9 -38.13 -2.78 42.30
N LEU A 10 -38.37 -3.91 41.64
CA LEU A 10 -37.34 -4.62 40.89
C LEU A 10 -36.90 -3.66 39.77
N THR A 11 -35.86 -2.87 40.03
CA THR A 11 -35.03 -2.35 38.96
C THR A 11 -34.42 -3.56 38.27
N ALA A 12 -35.00 -3.95 37.14
CA ALA A 12 -34.35 -4.84 36.20
C ALA A 12 -33.02 -4.17 35.83
N LEU A 13 -31.92 -4.62 36.46
CA LEU A 13 -30.58 -4.35 35.95
C LEU A 13 -30.61 -4.87 34.51
N SER A 14 -30.65 -3.96 33.54
CA SER A 14 -30.34 -4.31 32.16
C SER A 14 -28.98 -5.01 32.24
N CYS A 15 -28.92 -6.30 31.94
CA CYS A 15 -27.66 -6.99 31.76
C CYS A 15 -26.91 -6.16 30.71
N ALA A 16 -25.91 -5.41 31.15
CA ALA A 16 -25.08 -4.63 30.26
C ALA A 16 -24.43 -5.64 29.31
N ALA A 17 -24.89 -5.64 28.07
CA ALA A 17 -24.45 -6.57 27.05
C ALA A 17 -22.93 -6.45 26.91
N ALA A 18 -22.25 -7.57 26.65
CA ALA A 18 -20.84 -7.55 26.37
C ALA A 18 -20.55 -6.64 25.15
N GLU A 19 -19.82 -5.54 25.37
CA GLU A 19 -19.47 -4.57 24.35
C GLU A 19 -18.04 -4.84 23.86
N VAL A 20 -17.91 -5.70 22.86
CA VAL A 20 -16.64 -5.89 22.16
C VAL A 20 -16.53 -4.91 21.01
N ARG A 21 -15.40 -4.20 20.95
CA ARG A 21 -15.05 -3.32 19.84
C ARG A 21 -13.84 -3.84 19.09
N THR A 22 -13.84 -3.59 17.79
CA THR A 22 -12.78 -4.00 16.89
C THR A 22 -12.43 -2.86 15.97
N GLU A 23 -11.15 -2.65 15.74
CA GLU A 23 -10.62 -1.58 14.89
C GLU A 23 -9.48 -2.14 14.05
N TRP A 24 -9.39 -1.67 12.80
CA TRP A 24 -8.23 -1.86 11.96
C TRP A 24 -7.44 -0.56 11.87
N ARG A 25 -6.12 -0.65 11.95
CA ARG A 25 -5.21 0.47 11.81
C ARG A 25 -4.22 0.21 10.69
N LEU A 26 -4.11 1.18 9.80
CA LEU A 26 -3.04 1.25 8.80
C LEU A 26 -1.76 1.78 9.44
N PRO A 27 -0.59 1.40 8.91
CA PRO A 27 0.64 2.07 9.27
C PRO A 27 0.56 3.55 8.88
N ALA A 28 1.31 4.40 9.57
CA ALA A 28 1.45 5.80 9.18
C ALA A 28 2.19 5.88 7.85
N GLY A 29 1.63 6.64 6.90
CA GLY A 29 2.13 6.70 5.52
C GLY A 29 1.22 5.95 4.55
N GLY A 30 1.29 6.31 3.26
CA GLY A 30 0.55 5.59 2.22
C GLY A 30 1.03 4.14 2.06
N VAL A 31 0.22 3.31 1.40
CA VAL A 31 0.60 1.95 1.02
C VAL A 31 0.92 1.93 -0.47
N PHE A 32 2.07 1.37 -0.85
CA PHE A 32 2.60 1.42 -2.21
C PHE A 32 2.63 0.03 -2.85
N ALA A 33 2.42 -0.01 -4.16
CA ALA A 33 2.43 -1.26 -4.89
C ALA A 33 3.80 -1.96 -4.81
N GLY A 34 3.82 -3.27 -4.57
CA GLY A 34 5.05 -4.05 -4.47
C GLY A 34 5.71 -4.04 -3.09
N GLU A 35 5.19 -3.28 -2.12
CA GLU A 35 5.67 -3.30 -0.74
C GLU A 35 4.79 -4.17 0.14
N ALA A 36 5.41 -4.95 1.04
CA ALA A 36 4.68 -5.63 2.10
C ALA A 36 4.21 -4.61 3.14
N VAL A 37 2.95 -4.71 3.58
CA VAL A 37 2.37 -3.77 4.54
C VAL A 37 1.99 -4.49 5.82
N THR A 38 2.32 -3.91 6.97
CA THR A 38 1.86 -4.40 8.27
C THR A 38 0.67 -3.56 8.73
N VAL A 39 -0.50 -4.20 8.87
CA VAL A 39 -1.71 -3.59 9.42
C VAL A 39 -1.96 -4.13 10.82
N THR A 40 -2.52 -3.30 11.70
CA THR A 40 -2.77 -3.69 13.10
C THR A 40 -4.26 -3.88 13.32
N PHE A 41 -4.65 -5.09 13.72
CA PHE A 41 -5.97 -5.36 14.22
C PHE A 41 -6.02 -5.13 15.73
N VAL A 42 -7.10 -4.54 16.22
CA VAL A 42 -7.25 -4.20 17.63
C VAL A 42 -8.58 -4.72 18.18
N LEU A 43 -8.53 -5.53 19.24
CA LEU A 43 -9.68 -6.16 19.89
C LEU A 43 -9.83 -5.71 21.34
N TRP A 44 -10.92 -5.03 21.67
CA TRP A 44 -11.18 -4.47 23.01
C TRP A 44 -12.48 -5.02 23.58
N ASN A 45 -12.47 -5.43 24.85
CA ASN A 45 -13.72 -5.71 25.59
C ASN A 45 -13.98 -4.58 26.58
N LEU A 46 -14.96 -3.74 26.24
CA LEU A 46 -15.43 -2.62 27.06
C LEU A 46 -16.58 -3.03 27.98
N GLY A 47 -17.14 -4.22 27.78
CA GLY A 47 -18.24 -4.75 28.57
C GLY A 47 -17.80 -5.21 29.96
N PRO A 48 -18.74 -5.31 30.91
CA PRO A 48 -18.47 -5.79 32.27
C PRO A 48 -18.40 -7.31 32.38
N GLN A 49 -18.61 -8.04 31.27
CA GLN A 49 -18.63 -9.50 31.23
C GLN A 49 -17.52 -10.05 30.33
N ASP A 50 -17.12 -11.29 30.59
CA ASP A 50 -16.23 -12.03 29.70
C ASP A 50 -16.90 -12.36 28.38
N VAL A 51 -16.11 -12.35 27.30
CA VAL A 51 -16.54 -12.81 25.98
C VAL A 51 -15.68 -13.97 25.54
N LEU A 52 -16.33 -15.00 25.01
CA LEU A 52 -15.67 -16.21 24.54
C LEU A 52 -15.61 -16.20 23.01
N PHE A 53 -14.40 -16.33 22.46
CA PHE A 53 -14.14 -16.47 21.03
C PHE A 53 -13.61 -17.87 20.74
N THR A 54 -13.96 -18.46 19.60
CA THR A 54 -13.35 -19.73 19.17
C THR A 54 -12.27 -19.48 18.11
N ARG A 55 -11.29 -20.40 18.00
CA ARG A 55 -10.20 -20.30 17.01
C ARG A 55 -10.67 -20.32 15.55
N GLN A 56 -11.79 -20.98 15.25
CA GLN A 56 -12.40 -20.95 13.91
C GLN A 56 -12.97 -19.55 13.56
N ASN A 57 -13.14 -18.70 14.57
CA ASN A 57 -13.95 -17.49 14.50
C ASN A 57 -13.13 -16.19 14.64
N CYS A 58 -11.80 -16.27 14.54
CA CYS A 58 -10.92 -15.12 14.55
C CYS A 58 -10.01 -15.21 13.33
N ARG A 59 -10.64 -15.13 12.15
CA ARG A 59 -9.99 -15.24 10.84
C ARG A 59 -10.14 -13.89 10.14
N PRO A 60 -9.07 -13.07 10.09
CA PRO A 60 -9.05 -11.93 9.19
C PRO A 60 -8.97 -12.48 7.77
N GLU A 61 -10.01 -12.21 6.99
CA GLU A 61 -10.12 -12.53 5.56
C GLU A 61 -9.76 -11.28 4.75
N LEU A 62 -8.66 -11.34 4.00
CA LEU A 62 -8.36 -10.30 3.02
C LEU A 62 -9.17 -10.57 1.74
N ALA A 63 -10.11 -9.67 1.43
CA ALA A 63 -10.91 -9.71 0.22
C ALA A 63 -10.54 -8.54 -0.70
N ALA A 64 -9.90 -8.83 -1.83
CA ALA A 64 -9.64 -7.78 -2.84
C ALA A 64 -10.96 -7.25 -3.41
N LEU A 65 -11.20 -5.93 -3.32
CA LEU A 65 -12.31 -5.29 -4.04
C LEU A 65 -11.83 -4.90 -5.44
N ARG A 66 -11.97 -5.85 -6.37
CA ARG A 66 -12.01 -5.66 -7.84
C ARG A 66 -11.03 -4.64 -8.46
N PHE A 67 -10.06 -5.19 -9.19
CA PHE A 67 -9.58 -4.59 -10.44
C PHE A 67 -10.75 -4.40 -11.43
N PRO A 68 -10.73 -3.43 -12.36
CA PRO A 68 -11.62 -3.47 -13.50
C PRO A 68 -11.27 -4.70 -14.35
N GLY A 69 -12.06 -5.79 -14.23
CA GLY A 69 -12.04 -6.95 -15.14
C GLY A 69 -11.55 -8.30 -14.61
N GLY A 70 -11.21 -8.47 -13.32
CA GLY A 70 -10.63 -9.73 -12.80
C GLY A 70 -11.25 -10.26 -11.50
N GLN A 71 -11.25 -11.59 -11.34
CA GLN A 71 -11.80 -12.35 -10.21
C GLN A 71 -11.25 -11.92 -8.83
N ASN A 72 -12.04 -12.19 -7.78
CA ASN A 72 -11.62 -12.04 -6.38
C ASN A 72 -10.43 -12.98 -6.11
N MET A 73 -9.21 -12.45 -5.99
CA MET A 73 -8.13 -13.23 -5.38
C MET A 73 -8.24 -13.14 -3.86
N ILE A 74 -8.62 -14.26 -3.25
CA ILE A 74 -8.39 -14.53 -1.83
C ILE A 74 -6.96 -15.07 -1.76
N ARG A 75 -6.01 -14.34 -1.16
CA ARG A 75 -4.65 -14.83 -0.95
C ARG A 75 -4.33 -14.85 0.54
N ASP A 76 -4.11 -16.06 1.01
CA ASP A 76 -3.62 -16.51 2.30
C ASP A 76 -4.37 -16.11 3.57
N GLU A 77 -4.78 -17.17 4.26
CA GLU A 77 -5.30 -17.22 5.61
C GLU A 77 -4.22 -16.70 6.56
N ALA A 78 -4.40 -15.52 7.15
CA ALA A 78 -3.50 -15.10 8.18
C ALA A 78 -3.82 -15.83 9.49
N GLU A 79 -3.02 -16.85 9.83
CA GLU A 79 -2.94 -17.43 11.16
C GLU A 79 -2.40 -16.39 12.16
N ALA A 80 -3.18 -15.37 12.51
CA ALA A 80 -2.65 -14.27 13.34
C ALA A 80 -3.31 -14.14 14.69
N CYS A 81 -4.49 -14.72 14.93
CA CYS A 81 -5.27 -14.15 16.00
C CYS A 81 -4.99 -14.68 17.40
N ILE A 82 -4.70 -15.97 17.58
CA ILE A 82 -4.71 -16.57 18.92
C ILE A 82 -3.75 -17.75 18.94
N GLY A 83 -2.82 -17.75 19.91
CA GLY A 83 -1.71 -18.70 19.98
C GLY A 83 -2.15 -20.17 20.01
N ALA A 84 -1.16 -21.06 19.91
CA ALA A 84 -1.38 -22.48 20.00
C ALA A 84 -1.99 -22.83 21.38
N THR A 85 -3.29 -23.12 21.39
CA THR A 85 -4.13 -23.63 22.50
C THR A 85 -4.45 -22.64 23.65
N PRO A 86 -5.71 -22.57 24.16
CA PRO A 86 -6.88 -23.46 23.96
C PRO A 86 -7.86 -23.02 22.84
N PRO A 87 -8.87 -23.85 22.48
CA PRO A 87 -9.78 -23.60 21.35
C PRO A 87 -10.81 -22.47 21.56
N ILE A 88 -11.01 -22.05 22.81
CA ILE A 88 -11.88 -20.93 23.20
C ILE A 88 -11.02 -19.94 23.98
N GLU A 89 -10.89 -18.72 23.48
CA GLU A 89 -10.21 -17.62 24.17
C GLU A 89 -11.21 -16.79 24.97
N ARG A 90 -10.89 -16.56 26.25
CA ARG A 90 -11.67 -15.72 27.15
C ARG A 90 -11.11 -14.30 27.15
N VAL A 91 -11.89 -13.38 26.63
CA VAL A 91 -11.60 -11.95 26.60
C VAL A 91 -12.28 -11.28 27.79
N ARG A 92 -11.49 -10.91 28.79
CA ARG A 92 -11.98 -10.34 30.06
C ARG A 92 -12.40 -8.87 29.91
N PRO A 93 -13.23 -8.32 30.82
CA PRO A 93 -13.47 -6.89 30.90
C PRO A 93 -12.17 -6.08 30.94
N GLY A 94 -12.09 -5.01 30.15
CA GLY A 94 -10.90 -4.17 30.03
C GLY A 94 -9.75 -4.78 29.21
N PHE A 95 -9.93 -6.00 28.66
CA PHE A 95 -8.92 -6.61 27.81
C PHE A 95 -8.73 -5.83 26.52
N ARG A 96 -7.47 -5.67 26.12
CA ARG A 96 -7.05 -5.02 24.90
C ARG A 96 -5.91 -5.81 24.27
N ARG A 97 -6.07 -6.24 23.02
CA ARG A 97 -5.04 -6.93 22.26
C ARG A 97 -4.84 -6.28 20.90
N GLU A 98 -3.58 -6.13 20.53
CA GLU A 98 -3.15 -5.73 19.19
C GLU A 98 -2.53 -6.92 18.49
N ILE A 99 -2.92 -7.12 17.22
CA ILE A 99 -2.44 -8.20 16.37
C ILE A 99 -1.89 -7.55 15.11
N ALA A 100 -0.58 -7.69 14.91
CA ALA A 100 0.08 -7.25 13.69
C ALA A 100 -0.12 -8.29 12.60
N LEU A 101 -0.68 -7.87 11.47
CA LEU A 101 -0.88 -8.69 10.29
C LEU A 101 0.01 -8.16 9.16
N ARG A 102 0.92 -9.00 8.66
CA ARG A 102 1.75 -8.68 7.50
C ARG A 102 1.07 -9.14 6.23
N LEU A 103 0.61 -8.20 5.40
CA LEU A 103 0.11 -8.46 4.06
C LEU A 103 1.30 -8.60 3.09
N PRO A 104 1.21 -9.51 2.10
CA PRO A 104 2.23 -9.62 1.07
C PRO A 104 2.25 -8.36 0.18
N PRO A 105 3.30 -8.19 -0.65
CA PRO A 105 3.31 -7.18 -1.71
C PRO A 105 2.03 -7.21 -2.55
N LEU A 106 1.28 -6.12 -2.55
CA LEU A 106 0.05 -5.97 -3.32
C LEU A 106 0.29 -5.10 -4.57
N PRO A 107 -0.34 -5.41 -5.71
CA PRO A 107 -0.39 -4.47 -6.83
C PRO A 107 -1.21 -3.22 -6.50
N ALA A 108 -1.05 -2.14 -7.28
CA ALA A 108 -1.83 -0.92 -7.11
C ALA A 108 -3.33 -1.21 -7.27
N GLY A 109 -4.17 -0.62 -6.41
CA GLY A 109 -5.60 -0.86 -6.41
C GLY A 109 -6.27 -0.59 -5.06
N ASP A 110 -7.58 -0.79 -5.01
CA ASP A 110 -8.39 -0.67 -3.80
C ASP A 110 -8.70 -2.07 -3.25
N TYR A 111 -8.53 -2.27 -1.95
CA TYR A 111 -8.62 -3.56 -1.25
C TYR A 111 -9.49 -3.42 -0.01
N VAL A 112 -10.08 -4.53 0.43
CA VAL A 112 -10.81 -4.56 1.70
C VAL A 112 -10.39 -5.75 2.56
N LEU A 113 -9.95 -5.44 3.76
CA LEU A 113 -9.68 -6.44 4.77
C LEU A 113 -10.88 -6.56 5.70
N LYS A 114 -11.44 -7.77 5.82
CA LYS A 114 -12.61 -8.06 6.65
C LYS A 114 -12.22 -9.02 7.75
N THR A 115 -12.69 -8.78 8.97
CA THR A 115 -12.61 -9.79 10.03
C THR A 115 -14.01 -10.18 10.44
N ASN A 116 -14.30 -11.47 10.32
CA ASN A 116 -15.54 -12.03 10.80
C ASN A 116 -15.29 -12.67 12.17
N PHE A 117 -15.87 -12.09 13.21
CA PHE A 117 -15.93 -12.70 14.53
C PHE A 117 -17.24 -13.44 14.68
N LEU A 118 -17.19 -14.76 14.86
CA LEU A 118 -18.37 -15.51 15.30
C LEU A 118 -18.26 -15.72 16.82
N PRO A 119 -19.22 -15.24 17.63
CA PRO A 119 -19.20 -15.44 19.07
C PRO A 119 -19.20 -16.95 19.38
N GLY A 120 -18.44 -17.36 20.40
CA GLY A 120 -18.53 -18.71 20.96
C GLY A 120 -19.85 -18.91 21.73
N PRO A 121 -20.12 -20.13 22.22
CA PRO A 121 -21.28 -20.37 23.08
C PRO A 121 -21.17 -19.53 24.37
N GLY A 122 -22.08 -18.58 24.57
CA GLY A 122 -22.07 -17.63 25.68
C GLY A 122 -23.21 -16.59 25.57
N PRO A 123 -23.39 -15.69 26.56
CA PRO A 123 -24.41 -14.64 26.49
C PRO A 123 -24.23 -13.83 25.20
N ALA A 124 -25.34 -13.51 24.53
CA ALA A 124 -25.41 -13.03 23.15
C ALA A 124 -24.55 -11.78 22.87
N ALA A 125 -23.24 -11.96 22.73
CA ALA A 125 -22.33 -10.94 22.25
C ALA A 125 -22.55 -10.82 20.74
N ARG A 126 -22.92 -9.62 20.29
CA ARG A 126 -23.00 -9.33 18.86
C ARG A 126 -21.60 -9.55 18.27
N ALA A 127 -21.50 -10.43 17.28
CA ALA A 127 -20.32 -10.61 16.43
C ALA A 127 -19.75 -9.24 16.00
N PRO A 128 -18.59 -8.80 16.51
CA PRO A 128 -17.99 -7.59 15.99
C PRO A 128 -17.55 -7.83 14.54
N LYS A 129 -17.80 -6.85 13.67
CA LYS A 129 -17.29 -6.85 12.29
C LYS A 129 -16.32 -5.68 12.18
N ALA A 130 -15.12 -5.96 11.67
CA ALA A 130 -14.15 -4.93 11.33
C ALA A 130 -13.88 -4.97 9.84
N GLU A 131 -13.97 -3.82 9.18
CA GLU A 131 -13.64 -3.65 7.78
C GLU A 131 -12.60 -2.54 7.66
N LEU A 132 -11.59 -2.77 6.83
CA LEU A 132 -10.58 -1.77 6.48
C LEU A 132 -10.52 -1.64 4.97
N HIS A 133 -10.77 -0.43 4.48
CA HIS A 133 -10.51 -0.07 3.09
C HIS A 133 -9.04 0.35 2.96
N LEU A 134 -8.32 -0.35 2.10
CA LEU A 134 -6.91 -0.11 1.82
C LEU A 134 -6.75 0.35 0.38
N ARG A 135 -6.24 1.55 0.17
CA ARG A 135 -5.82 2.03 -1.15
C ARG A 135 -4.31 1.85 -1.30
N VAL A 136 -3.92 1.01 -2.25
CA VAL A 136 -2.52 0.82 -2.66
C VAL A 136 -2.24 1.74 -3.84
N GLY A 137 -1.42 2.77 -3.60
CA GLY A 137 -0.99 3.72 -4.62
C GLY A 137 -0.07 3.11 -5.68
N PRO A 138 0.36 3.91 -6.67
CA PRO A 138 1.42 3.50 -7.59
C PRO A 138 2.68 3.09 -6.81
N GLY A 139 3.61 2.36 -7.44
CA GLY A 139 4.83 1.85 -6.78
C GLY A 139 5.64 2.92 -6.02
N PRO A 140 6.59 2.50 -5.17
CA PRO A 140 7.27 3.38 -4.22
C PRO A 140 8.16 4.46 -4.86
N LEU A 141 8.34 4.40 -6.18
CA LEU A 141 9.14 5.35 -6.95
C LEU A 141 8.29 6.22 -7.87
N VAL A 142 8.57 7.52 -7.83
CA VAL A 142 8.17 8.46 -8.88
C VAL A 142 9.37 8.71 -9.78
N ALA A 143 9.19 8.56 -11.08
CA ALA A 143 10.22 8.86 -12.06
C ALA A 143 9.88 10.13 -12.84
N SER A 144 10.88 10.96 -13.11
CA SER A 144 10.77 12.16 -13.95
C SER A 144 12.02 12.35 -14.81
N LEU A 145 11.89 13.03 -15.94
CA LEU A 145 13.04 13.41 -16.77
C LEU A 145 13.57 14.78 -16.34
N ALA A 146 14.89 14.93 -16.31
CA ALA A 146 15.57 16.19 -16.02
C ALA A 146 16.83 16.34 -16.88
N LEU A 147 17.32 17.56 -17.01
CA LEU A 147 18.65 17.82 -17.54
C LEU A 147 19.66 17.90 -16.39
N SER A 148 20.78 17.18 -16.48
CA SER A 148 21.88 17.29 -15.52
C SER A 148 22.75 18.54 -15.75
N ALA A 149 22.65 19.17 -16.92
CA ALA A 149 23.28 20.43 -17.26
C ALA A 149 22.46 21.16 -18.36
N PRO A 150 22.67 22.45 -18.62
CA PRO A 150 22.05 23.12 -19.76
C PRO A 150 22.40 22.42 -21.08
N ALA A 151 21.41 22.12 -21.91
CA ALA A 151 21.62 21.49 -23.21
C ALA A 151 22.21 22.51 -24.21
N ARG A 152 23.22 22.09 -24.99
CA ARG A 152 23.91 22.93 -25.98
C ARG A 152 23.99 22.26 -27.34
N ALA A 153 23.89 23.05 -28.40
CA ALA A 153 23.95 22.57 -29.76
C ALA A 153 25.27 21.85 -30.04
N GLY A 154 25.20 20.76 -30.80
CA GLY A 154 26.38 19.95 -31.14
C GLY A 154 26.97 19.15 -29.97
N ARG A 155 26.38 19.19 -28.77
CA ARG A 155 26.72 18.32 -27.63
C ARG A 155 25.59 17.31 -27.39
N PRO A 156 25.92 16.10 -26.88
CA PRO A 156 24.89 15.16 -26.46
C PRO A 156 23.97 15.82 -25.43
N VAL A 157 22.66 15.60 -25.53
CA VAL A 157 21.72 16.12 -24.55
C VAL A 157 22.06 15.54 -23.17
N PRO A 158 22.23 16.34 -22.11
CA PRO A 158 22.56 15.84 -20.77
C PRO A 158 21.27 15.38 -20.04
N LEU A 159 20.52 14.45 -20.63
CA LEU A 159 19.24 13.98 -20.07
C LEU A 159 19.47 12.85 -19.05
N VAL A 160 18.81 12.95 -17.90
CA VAL A 160 18.78 11.93 -16.85
C VAL A 160 17.34 11.59 -16.49
N THR A 161 17.14 10.39 -15.94
CA THR A 161 15.90 10.05 -15.23
C THR A 161 16.12 10.17 -13.73
N GLN A 162 15.31 10.98 -13.07
CA GLN A 162 15.29 11.12 -11.63
C GLN A 162 14.25 10.18 -11.04
N TYR A 163 14.65 9.36 -10.08
CA TYR A 163 13.78 8.49 -9.30
C TYR A 163 13.75 9.02 -7.88
N ARG A 164 12.56 9.31 -7.38
CA ARG A 164 12.33 9.71 -5.99
C ARG A 164 11.58 8.60 -5.27
N ASN A 165 12.15 8.16 -4.15
CA ASN A 165 11.44 7.28 -3.23
C ASN A 165 10.37 8.10 -2.47
N ILE A 166 9.10 7.79 -2.73
CA ILE A 166 7.95 8.41 -2.06
C ILE A 166 7.39 7.53 -0.95
N SER A 167 7.91 6.32 -0.79
CA SER A 167 7.54 5.43 0.32
C SER A 167 8.17 5.92 1.64
N PRO A 168 7.57 5.56 2.79
CA PRO A 168 8.19 5.73 4.10
C PRO A 168 9.31 4.71 4.37
N GLY A 169 9.49 3.72 3.49
CA GLY A 169 10.47 2.64 3.62
C GLY A 169 11.71 2.83 2.77
N VAL A 170 12.70 1.96 2.98
CA VAL A 170 13.86 1.84 2.10
C VAL A 170 13.45 1.04 0.86
N HIS A 171 13.69 1.59 -0.32
CA HIS A 171 13.42 0.90 -1.60
C HIS A 171 14.73 0.52 -2.29
N CYS A 172 14.76 -0.64 -2.94
CA CYS A 172 15.94 -1.17 -3.62
C CYS A 172 15.55 -1.78 -4.97
N GLU A 173 16.03 -1.18 -6.06
CA GLU A 173 15.71 -1.59 -7.43
C GLU A 173 16.87 -1.22 -8.38
N ASP A 174 17.02 -1.94 -9.49
CA ASP A 174 17.92 -1.53 -10.57
C ASP A 174 17.26 -0.40 -11.39
N LEU A 175 17.79 0.81 -11.24
CA LEU A 175 17.20 2.03 -11.80
C LEU A 175 17.72 2.37 -13.20
N ARG A 176 18.63 1.56 -13.76
CA ARG A 176 19.15 1.76 -15.12
C ARG A 176 18.02 1.78 -16.16
N PRO A 177 18.12 2.59 -17.22
CA PRO A 177 17.05 2.76 -18.20
C PRO A 177 16.84 1.54 -19.14
N CYS A 178 17.43 0.38 -18.85
CA CYS A 178 17.20 -0.84 -19.63
C CYS A 178 15.72 -1.24 -19.61
N GLY A 179 15.19 -1.72 -20.73
CA GLY A 179 13.76 -2.04 -20.84
C GLY A 179 12.82 -0.83 -20.86
N ARG A 180 13.36 0.40 -20.94
CA ARG A 180 12.60 1.66 -21.06
C ARG A 180 12.90 2.31 -22.41
N GLY A 181 11.88 2.94 -22.98
CA GLY A 181 12.00 3.71 -24.22
C GLY A 181 12.10 5.21 -23.95
N LEU A 182 12.79 5.94 -24.83
CA LEU A 182 12.94 7.39 -24.79
C LEU A 182 12.76 7.94 -26.21
N HIS A 183 11.78 8.81 -26.39
CA HIS A 183 11.62 9.56 -27.64
C HIS A 183 11.88 11.04 -27.39
N ILE A 184 12.55 11.72 -28.31
CA ILE A 184 12.67 13.18 -28.33
C ILE A 184 12.00 13.70 -29.58
N ARG A 185 11.15 14.72 -29.41
CA ARG A 185 10.46 15.42 -30.48
C ARG A 185 10.91 16.87 -30.52
N ASN A 186 11.02 17.43 -31.72
CA ASN A 186 11.20 18.88 -31.87
C ASN A 186 9.87 19.64 -31.67
N VAL A 187 9.91 20.96 -31.71
CA VAL A 187 8.74 21.84 -31.59
C VAL A 187 7.62 21.54 -32.59
N ASN A 188 7.95 21.00 -33.77
CA ASN A 188 6.98 20.60 -34.80
C ASN A 188 6.36 19.21 -34.55
N GLY A 189 6.67 18.58 -33.41
CA GLY A 189 6.20 17.25 -33.05
C GLY A 189 6.90 16.10 -33.77
N ARG A 190 7.88 16.37 -34.65
CA ARG A 190 8.64 15.34 -35.35
C ARG A 190 9.58 14.65 -34.38
N VAL A 191 9.55 13.31 -34.35
CA VAL A 191 10.51 12.48 -33.61
C VAL A 191 11.88 12.64 -34.23
N VAL A 192 12.85 13.10 -33.44
CA VAL A 192 14.27 13.29 -33.83
C VAL A 192 15.18 12.27 -33.15
N TYR A 193 14.65 11.54 -32.17
CA TYR A 193 15.33 10.47 -31.48
C TYR A 193 14.31 9.49 -30.92
N ASP A 194 14.60 8.21 -31.02
CA ASP A 194 13.76 7.12 -30.56
C ASP A 194 14.65 5.95 -30.18
N THR A 195 14.70 5.62 -28.89
CA THR A 195 15.12 4.29 -28.48
C THR A 195 13.88 3.44 -28.33
N LEU A 196 13.68 2.53 -29.28
CA LEU A 196 12.80 1.38 -29.04
C LEU A 196 13.26 0.73 -27.73
N PRO A 197 12.35 0.33 -26.84
CA PRO A 197 12.72 -0.40 -25.64
C PRO A 197 13.44 -1.64 -26.13
N GLU A 198 14.73 -1.75 -25.85
CA GLU A 198 15.36 -3.05 -26.01
C GLU A 198 14.57 -3.99 -25.10
N HIS A 199 14.05 -5.10 -25.66
CA HIS A 199 13.42 -6.18 -24.89
C HIS A 199 14.34 -6.80 -23.82
N ALA A 200 15.56 -6.28 -23.67
CA ALA A 200 16.53 -6.65 -22.68
C ALA A 200 16.30 -5.84 -21.39
N ALA A 201 15.82 -6.51 -20.33
CA ALA A 201 16.27 -6.18 -18.97
C ALA A 201 17.81 -6.03 -18.98
N CYS A 202 18.40 -5.23 -18.09
CA CYS A 202 19.86 -5.09 -18.06
C CYS A 202 20.50 -6.50 -18.01
N LYS A 203 21.10 -6.94 -19.13
CA LYS A 203 21.53 -8.32 -19.37
C LYS A 203 22.76 -8.72 -18.56
N THR A 204 23.34 -7.77 -17.83
CA THR A 204 24.58 -7.91 -17.06
C THR A 204 24.35 -7.41 -15.64
N ASP A 205 25.11 -7.97 -14.69
CA ASP A 205 25.23 -7.66 -13.27
C ASP A 205 24.25 -6.59 -12.79
N LEU A 206 23.18 -7.02 -12.12
CA LEU A 206 22.21 -6.11 -11.51
C LEU A 206 22.98 -5.11 -10.64
N ARG A 207 22.69 -3.82 -10.83
CA ARG A 207 23.25 -2.72 -10.04
C ARG A 207 22.13 -2.07 -9.25
N PRO A 208 21.61 -2.75 -8.21
CA PRO A 208 20.53 -2.21 -7.42
C PRO A 208 20.98 -0.90 -6.76
N THR A 209 20.10 0.09 -6.79
CA THR A 209 20.27 1.36 -6.09
C THR A 209 19.31 1.38 -4.91
N THR A 210 19.86 1.57 -3.72
CA THR A 210 19.08 1.68 -2.48
C THR A 210 18.74 3.15 -2.22
N LEU A 211 17.45 3.46 -2.06
CA LEU A 211 16.95 4.80 -1.79
C LEU A 211 16.27 4.87 -0.43
N GLN A 212 16.74 5.77 0.42
CA GLN A 212 16.08 6.14 1.68
C GLN A 212 14.75 6.87 1.39
N PRO A 213 13.82 6.94 2.36
CA PRO A 213 12.59 7.70 2.23
C PRO A 213 12.86 9.16 1.79
N GLY A 214 12.19 9.61 0.73
CA GLY A 214 12.37 10.95 0.17
C GLY A 214 13.64 11.16 -0.66
N GLN A 215 14.58 10.21 -0.68
CA GLN A 215 15.82 10.31 -1.44
C GLN A 215 15.53 10.30 -2.95
N THR A 216 16.32 11.08 -3.69
CA THR A 216 16.30 11.12 -5.16
C THR A 216 17.62 10.60 -5.72
N HIS A 217 17.56 9.78 -6.77
CA HIS A 217 18.71 9.32 -7.55
C HIS A 217 18.51 9.68 -9.01
N ALA A 218 19.59 10.05 -9.68
CA ALA A 218 19.57 10.40 -11.10
C ALA A 218 20.38 9.38 -11.88
N GLU A 219 19.71 8.76 -12.86
CA GLU A 219 20.33 7.77 -13.73
C GLU A 219 20.49 8.35 -15.16
N PRO A 220 21.71 8.39 -15.71
CA PRO A 220 21.94 8.90 -17.04
C PRO A 220 21.45 7.94 -18.13
N TRP A 221 21.03 8.50 -19.27
CA TRP A 221 20.81 7.69 -20.47
C TRP A 221 22.15 7.44 -21.19
N PRO A 222 22.47 6.19 -21.56
CA PRO A 222 23.81 5.81 -21.98
C PRO A 222 24.23 6.38 -23.34
N ARG A 223 23.28 6.59 -24.25
CA ARG A 223 23.51 7.14 -25.59
C ARG A 223 22.41 8.14 -25.86
N LEU A 224 22.77 9.39 -26.11
CA LEU A 224 21.83 10.46 -26.43
C LEU A 224 22.32 11.21 -27.67
N PRO A 225 21.40 11.74 -28.50
CA PRO A 225 21.77 12.41 -29.72
C PRO A 225 22.39 13.78 -29.43
N THR A 226 23.17 14.29 -30.37
CA THR A 226 23.42 15.73 -30.49
C THR A 226 22.21 16.36 -31.19
N LEU A 227 21.76 17.52 -30.71
CA LEU A 227 20.63 18.22 -31.29
C LEU A 227 21.06 19.63 -31.74
N PRO A 228 20.44 20.20 -32.79
CA PRO A 228 20.60 21.61 -33.10
C PRO A 228 19.89 22.48 -32.05
N ALA A 229 20.22 23.77 -32.01
CA ALA A 229 19.54 24.73 -31.14
C ALA A 229 18.03 24.77 -31.45
N GLY A 230 17.20 24.86 -30.41
CA GLY A 230 15.74 24.86 -30.53
C GLY A 230 15.03 24.23 -29.34
N ASP A 231 13.71 24.12 -29.43
CA ASP A 231 12.86 23.57 -28.37
C ASP A 231 12.45 22.13 -28.66
N TYR A 232 12.46 21.32 -27.60
CA TYR A 232 12.26 19.89 -27.66
C TYR A 232 11.39 19.39 -26.52
N THR A 233 10.79 18.21 -26.74
CA THR A 233 10.11 17.43 -25.70
C THR A 233 10.69 16.02 -25.68
N ALA A 234 11.23 15.61 -24.53
CA ALA A 234 11.61 14.23 -24.26
C ALA A 234 10.46 13.49 -23.57
N VAL A 235 10.20 12.25 -23.96
CA VAL A 235 9.17 11.37 -23.39
C VAL A 235 9.77 10.00 -23.10
N MET A 236 9.72 9.59 -21.84
CA MET A 236 10.10 8.26 -21.38
C MET A 236 8.85 7.38 -21.22
N TRP A 237 8.95 6.11 -21.61
CA TRP A 237 7.88 5.12 -21.49
C TRP A 237 8.41 3.72 -21.16
N GLY A 238 7.53 2.83 -20.69
CA GLY A 238 7.87 1.49 -20.19
C GLY A 238 7.32 1.31 -18.78
N THR A 239 8.12 0.76 -17.86
CA THR A 239 7.75 0.62 -16.44
C THR A 239 7.47 1.96 -15.75
N TYR A 240 8.10 3.03 -16.22
CA TYR A 240 7.90 4.39 -15.75
C TYR A 240 7.58 5.32 -16.92
N HIS A 241 6.86 6.39 -16.63
CA HIS A 241 6.48 7.41 -17.60
C HIS A 241 6.93 8.79 -17.13
N GLY A 242 7.40 9.60 -18.06
CA GLY A 242 7.79 10.98 -17.76
C GLY A 242 7.95 11.80 -19.03
N SER A 243 7.79 13.11 -18.92
CA SER A 243 8.03 14.04 -20.03
C SER A 243 8.76 15.27 -19.56
N LEU A 244 9.66 15.79 -20.38
CA LEU A 244 10.39 17.03 -20.12
C LEU A 244 10.38 17.89 -21.38
N ARG A 245 9.98 19.16 -21.24
CA ARG A 245 10.22 20.19 -22.25
C ARG A 245 11.55 20.87 -21.94
N PHE A 246 12.39 21.06 -22.94
CA PHE A 246 13.69 21.69 -22.77
C PHE A 246 14.13 22.45 -24.03
N THR A 247 15.03 23.41 -23.85
CA THR A 247 15.64 24.19 -24.93
C THR A 247 17.11 23.81 -25.06
N VAL A 248 17.56 23.61 -26.29
CA VAL A 248 18.97 23.48 -26.64
C VAL A 248 19.49 24.86 -27.02
N GLY A 249 20.40 25.38 -26.20
CA GLY A 249 21.07 26.66 -26.46
C GLY A 249 22.08 26.55 -27.60
N LYS A 250 22.48 27.71 -28.14
CA LYS A 250 23.60 27.80 -29.09
C LYS A 250 24.93 27.45 -28.44
#